data_AF-A0A5M5C936-F1
#
_entry.id   AF-A0A5M5C936-F1
#
_cell.length_a   1.000
_cell.length_b   1.000
_cell.length_c   1.000
_cell.angle_alpha   90.00
_cell.angle_beta   90.00
_cell.angle_gamma   90.00
#
_symmetry.space_group_name_H-M   'P 1'
#
loop_
_entity.id
_entity.type
_entity.pdbx_description
1 polymer ?
#
loop_
_entity_poly.entity_id
_entity_poly.type
_entity_poly.pdbx_seq_one_letter_code
_entity_poly.pdbx_strand_id
1 'polypeptide(L)'
;TRPDHVRLRKRNKQKFARKMHKVKSKKRRQELTASFYGLTKHADCKNLFYKLTGKKMKKLKDLGYKYKPKDGRKRFTGARIKSPELMNKDVIVLDYEKDVPTKNGNRTVIKLELDGKERKYFTSLEETLFICESAARDGELPFEAHCEGEVSEKGLIIIHFT
;
A
#
# COMPACT_ATOMS: atom_id res chain seq x y z
N THR A 1 -13.20 20.03 -15.18
CA THR A 1 -12.62 20.40 -16.49
C THR A 1 -11.67 19.30 -16.94
N ARG A 2 -11.93 18.65 -18.09
CA ARG A 2 -11.03 17.64 -18.66
C ARG A 2 -9.71 18.32 -19.09
N PRO A 3 -8.53 17.83 -18.68
CA PRO A 3 -7.23 18.45 -18.99
C PRO A 3 -6.89 18.54 -20.49
N ASP A 4 -7.62 17.79 -21.32
CA ASP A 4 -7.27 17.51 -22.72
C ASP A 4 -7.51 18.69 -23.66
N HIS A 5 -8.19 19.75 -23.21
CA HIS A 5 -8.53 20.92 -24.04
C HIS A 5 -7.80 22.20 -23.60
N VAL A 6 -7.03 22.16 -22.50
CA VAL A 6 -6.37 23.34 -21.95
C VAL A 6 -4.91 23.37 -22.41
N ARG A 7 -4.48 24.47 -23.03
CA ARG A 7 -3.09 24.68 -23.46
C ARG A 7 -2.35 25.64 -22.52
N LEU A 8 -1.04 25.43 -22.34
CA LEU A 8 -0.21 26.36 -21.57
C LEU A 8 -0.05 27.70 -22.30
N ARG A 9 -0.06 28.82 -21.56
CA ARG A 9 0.19 30.18 -22.09
C ARG A 9 1.58 30.28 -22.74
N LYS A 10 1.67 30.95 -23.89
CA LYS A 10 2.90 31.14 -24.70
C LYS A 10 4.08 31.67 -23.88
N ARG A 11 3.85 32.69 -23.04
CA ARG A 11 4.85 33.30 -22.14
C ARG A 11 5.53 32.26 -21.25
N ASN A 12 4.77 31.31 -20.69
CA ASN A 12 5.29 30.31 -19.76
C ASN A 12 6.20 29.30 -20.48
N LYS A 13 5.81 28.88 -21.70
CA LYS A 13 6.61 27.98 -22.54
C LYS A 13 7.98 28.59 -22.85
N GLN A 14 7.99 29.84 -23.31
CA GLN A 14 9.20 30.55 -23.69
C GLN A 14 10.11 30.82 -22.48
N LYS A 15 9.55 31.26 -21.35
CA LYS A 15 10.32 31.53 -20.13
C LYS A 15 10.99 30.26 -19.62
N PHE A 16 10.30 29.11 -19.66
CA PHE A 16 10.88 27.83 -19.26
C PHE A 16 12.00 27.39 -20.21
N ALA A 17 11.77 27.42 -21.52
CA ALA A 17 12.77 27.02 -22.52
C ALA A 17 14.07 27.84 -22.41
N ARG A 18 13.97 29.17 -22.33
CA ARG A 18 15.13 30.07 -22.16
C ARG A 18 15.90 29.77 -20.87
N LYS A 19 15.17 29.50 -19.78
CA LYS A 19 15.79 29.22 -18.47
C LYS A 19 16.47 27.86 -18.44
N MET A 20 15.88 26.83 -19.05
CA MET A 20 16.48 25.50 -19.18
C MET A 20 17.75 25.52 -20.04
N HIS A 21 17.82 26.39 -21.05
CA HIS A 21 19.02 26.59 -21.85
C HIS A 21 20.17 27.25 -21.04
N LYS A 22 19.86 28.30 -20.26
CA LYS A 22 20.88 29.03 -19.47
C LYS A 22 21.42 28.23 -18.28
N VAL A 23 20.58 27.42 -17.64
CA VAL A 23 20.96 26.73 -16.38
C VAL A 23 21.75 25.45 -16.67
N LYS A 24 23.01 25.43 -16.20
CA LYS A 24 23.90 24.26 -16.26
C LYS A 24 23.75 23.32 -15.05
N SER A 25 23.43 23.84 -13.87
CA SER A 25 23.31 23.04 -12.63
C SER A 25 22.20 21.99 -12.72
N LYS A 26 22.54 20.72 -12.45
CA LYS A 26 21.60 19.59 -12.46
C LYS A 26 20.46 19.77 -11.45
N LYS A 27 20.79 20.17 -10.22
CA LYS A 27 19.81 20.43 -9.15
C LYS A 27 18.80 21.51 -9.57
N ARG A 28 19.30 22.62 -10.10
CA ARG A 28 18.43 23.73 -10.55
C ARG A 28 17.56 23.34 -11.75
N ARG A 29 18.07 22.52 -12.68
CA ARG A 29 17.27 21.97 -13.80
C ARG A 29 16.16 21.04 -13.30
N GLN A 30 16.43 20.23 -12.27
CA GLN A 30 15.43 19.37 -11.66
C GLN A 30 14.31 20.17 -11.00
N GLU A 31 14.64 21.21 -10.23
CA GLU A 31 13.66 22.13 -9.63
C GLU A 31 12.77 22.78 -10.70
N LEU A 32 13.37 23.32 -11.76
CA LEU A 32 12.63 23.94 -12.86
C LEU A 32 11.71 22.93 -13.54
N THR A 33 12.22 21.72 -13.80
CA THR A 33 11.43 20.63 -14.40
C THR A 33 10.24 20.27 -13.51
N ALA A 34 10.41 20.21 -12.18
CA ALA A 34 9.33 19.93 -11.24
C ALA A 34 8.27 21.05 -11.22
N SER A 35 8.70 22.32 -11.20
CA SER A 35 7.77 23.45 -11.30
C SER A 35 6.99 23.43 -12.61
N PHE A 36 7.66 23.12 -13.72
CA PHE A 36 7.03 23.04 -15.04
C PHE A 36 6.10 21.83 -15.20
N TYR A 37 6.43 20.71 -14.56
CA TYR A 37 5.56 19.54 -14.48
C TYR A 37 4.21 19.89 -13.83
N GLY A 38 4.22 20.66 -12.74
CA GLY A 38 3.00 21.12 -12.07
C GLY A 38 2.06 21.94 -12.97
N LEU A 39 2.63 22.76 -13.86
CA LEU A 39 1.85 23.54 -14.83
C LEU A 39 1.33 22.69 -15.99
N THR A 40 2.11 21.71 -16.42
CA THR A 40 1.82 20.92 -17.63
C THR A 40 0.97 19.68 -17.35
N LYS A 41 0.88 19.18 -16.11
CA LYS A 41 0.01 18.05 -15.73
C LYS A 41 -1.50 18.34 -15.86
N HIS A 42 -1.88 19.61 -15.85
CA HIS A 42 -3.27 20.06 -15.93
C HIS A 42 -3.66 20.56 -17.33
N ALA A 43 -2.81 20.31 -18.33
CA ALA A 43 -2.95 20.79 -19.71
C ALA A 43 -2.56 19.69 -20.71
N ASP A 44 -2.99 19.83 -21.96
CA ASP A 44 -2.51 19.00 -23.06
C ASP A 44 -1.08 19.43 -23.46
N CYS A 45 -0.11 18.98 -22.66
CA CYS A 45 1.28 19.39 -22.76
C CYS A 45 2.26 18.21 -22.63
N LYS A 46 1.82 16.96 -22.82
CA LYS A 46 2.67 15.77 -22.70
C LYS A 46 3.84 15.80 -23.71
N ASN A 47 3.55 16.11 -24.97
CA ASN A 47 4.57 16.22 -26.02
C ASN A 47 5.50 17.42 -25.78
N LEU A 48 4.94 18.57 -25.38
CA LEU A 48 5.72 19.76 -25.04
C LEU A 48 6.71 19.51 -23.90
N PHE A 49 6.26 18.84 -22.84
CA PHE A 49 7.10 18.48 -21.70
C PHE A 49 8.24 17.56 -22.13
N TYR A 50 7.95 16.55 -22.96
CA TYR A 50 8.98 15.67 -23.51
C TYR A 50 10.01 16.44 -24.33
N LYS A 51 9.59 17.32 -25.25
CA LYS A 51 10.51 18.12 -26.08
C LYS A 51 11.42 19.03 -25.26
N LEU A 52 10.91 19.64 -24.18
CA LEU A 52 11.68 20.62 -23.39
C LEU A 52 12.55 20.00 -22.29
N THR A 53 12.22 18.79 -21.83
CA THR A 53 12.88 18.16 -20.69
C THR A 53 13.54 16.81 -21.01
N GLY A 54 13.20 16.21 -22.15
CA GLY A 54 13.57 14.84 -22.51
C GLY A 54 12.84 13.77 -21.69
N LYS A 55 11.92 14.14 -20.80
CA LYS A 55 11.24 13.21 -19.88
C LYS A 55 9.80 13.02 -20.27
N LYS A 56 9.33 11.76 -20.23
CA LYS A 56 7.90 11.44 -20.42
C LYS A 56 7.17 11.63 -19.09
N MET A 57 5.97 12.19 -19.13
CA MET A 57 5.07 12.19 -17.97
C MET A 57 4.51 10.78 -17.81
N LYS A 58 5.05 10.02 -16.86
CA LYS A 58 4.58 8.68 -16.52
C LYS A 58 3.85 8.72 -15.18
N LYS A 59 2.78 7.94 -15.02
CA LYS A 59 2.19 7.71 -13.70
C LYS A 59 3.02 6.66 -12.97
N LEU A 60 2.97 6.67 -11.64
CA LEU A 60 3.68 5.67 -10.83
C LEU A 60 3.28 4.23 -11.21
N LYS A 61 2.01 4.02 -11.54
CA LYS A 61 1.48 2.73 -12.00
C LYS A 61 2.19 2.22 -13.26
N ASP A 62 2.53 3.12 -14.19
CA ASP A 62 3.16 2.80 -15.47
C ASP A 62 4.67 2.53 -15.33
N LEU A 63 5.25 2.80 -14.15
CA LEU A 63 6.67 2.63 -13.91
C LEU A 63 7.04 1.22 -13.45
N GLY A 64 6.05 0.38 -13.11
CA GLY A 64 6.28 -1.01 -12.72
C GLY A 64 7.09 -1.20 -11.43
N TYR A 65 7.37 -0.13 -10.69
CA TYR A 65 8.08 -0.21 -9.42
C TYR A 65 7.22 -0.91 -8.38
N LYS A 66 7.50 -2.20 -8.14
CA LYS A 66 7.00 -2.95 -7.00
C LYS A 66 8.09 -3.02 -5.95
N TYR A 67 7.84 -2.46 -4.77
CA TYR A 67 8.76 -2.58 -3.64
C TYR A 67 8.80 -4.05 -3.20
N LYS A 68 9.98 -4.66 -3.25
CA LYS A 68 10.25 -5.96 -2.64
C LYS A 68 10.98 -5.70 -1.31
N PRO A 69 10.35 -5.98 -0.14
CA PRO A 69 11.02 -5.84 1.14
C PRO A 69 12.27 -6.74 1.18
N LYS A 70 13.37 -6.22 1.75
CA LYS A 70 14.60 -7.01 1.93
C LYS A 70 14.40 -8.17 2.91
N ASP A 71 13.44 -8.04 3.82
CA ASP A 71 13.20 -8.98 4.93
C ASP A 71 12.51 -10.28 4.48
N GLY A 72 12.13 -10.43 3.20
CA GLY A 72 11.43 -11.62 2.68
C GLY A 72 10.00 -11.83 3.20
N ARG A 73 9.62 -11.14 4.29
CA ARG A 73 8.33 -11.27 4.97
C ARG A 73 7.14 -10.90 4.10
N LYS A 74 6.07 -11.68 4.23
CA LYS A 74 4.78 -11.38 3.59
C LYS A 74 4.17 -10.12 4.22
N ARG A 75 3.86 -9.13 3.39
CA ARG A 75 3.10 -7.94 3.81
C ARG A 75 1.68 -8.07 3.34
N PHE A 76 0.79 -8.44 4.25
CA PHE A 76 -0.63 -8.53 3.95
C PHE A 76 -1.23 -7.14 3.69
N THR A 77 -1.92 -7.04 2.56
CA THR A 77 -2.77 -5.92 2.19
C THR A 77 -4.01 -5.89 3.08
N GLY A 78 -4.62 -4.72 3.23
CA GLY A 78 -5.85 -4.56 4.03
C GLY A 78 -5.69 -3.76 5.33
N ALA A 79 -6.83 -3.27 5.82
CA ALA A 79 -6.92 -2.55 7.08
C ALA A 79 -6.75 -3.50 8.26
N ARG A 80 -6.10 -3.03 9.33
CA ARG A 80 -6.02 -3.78 10.58
C ARG A 80 -7.40 -3.86 11.22
N ILE A 81 -7.86 -5.07 11.51
CA ILE A 81 -9.09 -5.29 12.29
C ILE A 81 -8.73 -5.44 13.78
N LYS A 82 -9.61 -4.95 14.66
CA LYS A 82 -9.46 -5.08 16.12
C LYS A 82 -10.24 -6.30 16.62
N SER A 83 -9.82 -6.88 17.75
CA SER A 83 -10.51 -8.03 18.35
C SER A 83 -12.04 -7.86 18.50
N PRO A 84 -12.57 -6.71 18.98
CA PRO A 84 -14.02 -6.55 19.13
C PRO A 84 -14.80 -6.59 17.81
N GLU A 85 -14.15 -6.25 16.69
CA GLU A 85 -14.80 -6.26 15.37
C GLU A 85 -14.91 -7.66 14.78
N LEU A 86 -14.16 -8.62 15.33
CA LEU A 86 -14.16 -10.03 14.92
C LEU A 86 -15.07 -10.91 15.78
N MET A 87 -15.42 -10.47 16.98
CA MET A 87 -16.20 -11.26 17.93
C MET A 87 -17.55 -11.68 17.34
N ASN A 88 -17.85 -12.97 17.42
CA ASN A 88 -19.05 -13.64 16.93
C ASN A 88 -19.27 -13.47 15.42
N LYS A 89 -18.19 -13.49 14.63
CA LYS A 89 -18.25 -13.42 13.16
C LYS A 89 -17.49 -14.59 12.54
N ASP A 90 -18.00 -15.01 11.40
CA ASP A 90 -17.32 -15.95 10.53
C ASP A 90 -16.35 -15.19 9.63
N VAL A 91 -15.13 -15.72 9.52
CA VAL A 91 -14.08 -15.16 8.67
C VAL A 91 -13.41 -16.25 7.88
N ILE A 92 -12.94 -15.90 6.69
CA ILE A 92 -12.13 -16.81 5.88
C ILE A 92 -10.66 -16.47 6.14
N VAL A 93 -9.91 -17.40 6.72
CA VAL A 93 -8.47 -17.27 6.93
C VAL A 93 -7.74 -17.65 5.65
N LEU A 94 -7.04 -16.68 5.05
CA LEU A 94 -6.40 -16.85 3.75
C LEU A 94 -4.92 -17.25 3.86
N ASP A 95 -4.18 -16.59 4.75
CA ASP A 95 -2.74 -16.77 4.92
C ASP A 95 -2.30 -16.23 6.28
N TYR A 96 -1.12 -16.59 6.74
CA TYR A 96 -0.56 -16.11 8.00
C TYR A 96 0.96 -15.90 7.90
N GLU A 97 1.49 -15.06 8.78
CA GLU A 97 2.92 -14.80 8.92
C GLU A 97 3.26 -14.70 10.42
N LYS A 98 4.21 -15.51 10.86
CA LYS A 98 4.70 -15.50 12.24
C LYS A 98 5.87 -14.53 12.43
N ASP A 99 6.16 -14.23 13.70
CA ASP A 99 7.33 -13.45 14.12
C ASP A 99 7.41 -12.06 13.49
N VAL A 100 6.27 -11.40 13.33
CA VAL A 100 6.22 -10.01 12.87
C VAL A 100 6.53 -9.09 14.05
N PRO A 101 7.63 -8.31 14.00
CA PRO A 101 8.01 -7.43 15.11
C PRO A 101 7.03 -6.25 15.17
N THR A 102 6.42 -6.07 16.33
CA THR A 102 5.57 -4.91 16.63
C THR A 102 6.11 -4.17 17.84
N LYS A 103 5.58 -2.96 18.11
CA LYS A 103 5.92 -2.20 19.32
C LYS A 103 5.66 -2.98 20.61
N ASN A 104 4.74 -3.94 20.58
CA ASN A 104 4.25 -4.68 21.74
C ASN A 104 4.71 -6.16 21.69
N GLY A 105 5.89 -6.42 21.11
CA GLY A 105 6.48 -7.75 20.95
C GLY A 105 6.23 -8.39 19.58
N ASN A 106 6.70 -9.62 19.42
CA ASN A 106 6.45 -10.42 18.22
C ASN A 106 4.99 -10.86 18.20
N ARG A 107 4.37 -10.76 17.03
CA ARG A 107 2.96 -11.11 16.81
C ARG A 107 2.83 -11.95 15.55
N THR A 108 1.82 -12.82 15.54
CA THR A 108 1.36 -13.52 14.35
C THR A 108 0.37 -12.60 13.63
N VAL A 109 0.56 -12.43 12.33
CA VAL A 109 -0.34 -11.67 11.47
C VAL A 109 -1.12 -12.63 10.61
N ILE A 110 -2.44 -12.50 10.65
CA ILE A 110 -3.36 -13.35 9.90
C ILE A 110 -4.02 -12.49 8.85
N LYS A 111 -3.95 -12.93 7.59
CA LYS A 111 -4.72 -12.39 6.49
C LYS A 111 -6.08 -13.09 6.50
N LEU A 112 -7.12 -12.31 6.67
CA LEU A 112 -8.49 -12.81 6.69
C LEU A 112 -9.38 -12.00 5.75
N GLU A 113 -10.44 -12.63 5.28
CA GLU A 113 -11.51 -11.99 4.54
C GLU A 113 -12.75 -11.89 5.43
N LEU A 114 -13.28 -10.68 5.53
CA LEU A 114 -14.53 -10.38 6.23
C LEU A 114 -15.36 -9.48 5.33
N ASP A 115 -16.63 -9.85 5.09
CA ASP A 115 -17.57 -9.14 4.21
C ASP A 115 -17.01 -8.90 2.79
N GLY A 116 -16.30 -9.88 2.21
CA GLY A 116 -15.68 -9.76 0.89
C GLY A 116 -14.47 -8.81 0.84
N LYS A 117 -13.91 -8.42 1.99
CA LYS A 117 -12.77 -7.50 2.09
C LYS A 117 -11.60 -8.14 2.82
N GLU A 118 -10.43 -8.07 2.21
CA GLU A 118 -9.17 -8.45 2.85
C GLU A 118 -8.84 -7.51 4.03
N ARG A 119 -8.62 -8.13 5.18
CA ARG A 119 -8.21 -7.50 6.44
C ARG A 119 -7.00 -8.23 7.00
N LYS A 120 -6.36 -7.59 7.97
CA LYS A 120 -5.27 -8.20 8.74
C LYS A 120 -5.57 -8.15 10.23
N TYR A 121 -5.40 -9.28 10.89
CA TYR A 121 -5.53 -9.41 12.33
C TYR A 121 -4.15 -9.70 12.95
N PHE A 122 -3.91 -9.13 14.12
CA PHE A 122 -2.66 -9.32 14.86
C PHE A 122 -2.99 -10.02 16.16
N THR A 123 -2.45 -11.22 16.33
CA THR A 123 -2.61 -12.02 17.55
C THR A 123 -1.25 -12.38 18.14
N SER A 124 -1.23 -12.68 19.43
CA SER A 124 -0.10 -13.34 20.11
C SER A 124 -0.48 -14.71 20.67
N LEU A 125 -1.68 -15.21 20.33
CA LEU A 125 -2.16 -16.48 20.85
C LEU A 125 -1.45 -17.62 20.13
N GLU A 126 -0.90 -18.53 20.93
CA GLU A 126 -0.24 -19.74 20.42
C GLU A 126 -1.26 -20.69 19.80
N GLU A 127 -2.47 -20.78 20.34
CA GLU A 127 -3.57 -21.59 19.79
C GLU A 127 -3.91 -21.21 18.35
N THR A 128 -4.09 -19.92 18.08
CA THR A 128 -4.38 -19.44 16.73
C THR A 128 -3.23 -19.74 15.78
N LEU A 129 -1.98 -19.58 16.24
CA LEU A 129 -0.81 -19.91 15.44
C LEU A 129 -0.78 -21.41 15.12
N PHE A 130 -1.07 -22.26 16.10
CA PHE A 130 -1.11 -23.72 15.92
C PHE A 130 -2.14 -24.16 14.88
N ILE A 131 -3.36 -23.59 14.91
CA ILE A 131 -4.41 -23.86 13.92
C ILE A 131 -3.94 -23.44 12.52
N CYS A 132 -3.41 -22.22 12.38
CA CYS A 132 -2.94 -21.72 11.10
C CYS A 132 -1.76 -22.56 10.55
N GLU A 133 -0.81 -22.95 11.41
CA GLU A 133 0.32 -23.79 11.02
C GLU A 133 -0.11 -25.21 10.61
N SER A 134 -1.10 -25.78 11.30
CA SER A 134 -1.62 -27.12 10.98
C SER A 134 -2.38 -27.10 9.66
N ALA A 135 -3.34 -26.17 9.49
CA ALA A 135 -4.06 -26.00 8.23
C ALA A 135 -3.12 -25.72 7.03
N ALA A 136 -2.06 -24.95 7.25
CA ALA A 136 -1.07 -24.70 6.20
C ALA A 136 -0.21 -25.93 5.86
N ARG A 137 0.12 -26.75 6.86
CA ARG A 137 0.87 -28.00 6.68
C ARG A 137 0.05 -29.02 5.90
N ASP A 138 -1.25 -29.08 6.19
CA ASP A 138 -2.19 -30.01 5.57
C ASP A 138 -2.72 -29.50 4.22
N GLY A 139 -2.42 -28.24 3.86
CA GLY A 139 -2.80 -27.63 2.59
C GLY A 139 -4.27 -27.18 2.53
N GLU A 140 -4.91 -27.02 3.69
CA GLU A 140 -6.33 -26.68 3.83
C GLU A 140 -6.60 -25.16 3.85
N LEU A 141 -5.56 -24.33 3.70
CA LEU A 141 -5.74 -22.90 3.50
C LEU A 141 -6.26 -22.60 2.08
N PRO A 142 -7.31 -21.78 1.91
CA PRO A 142 -8.05 -21.03 2.94
C PRO A 142 -9.16 -21.84 3.64
N PHE A 143 -9.41 -21.57 4.92
CA PHE A 143 -10.51 -22.18 5.69
C PHE A 143 -11.44 -21.11 6.31
N GLU A 144 -12.69 -21.50 6.54
CA GLU A 144 -13.67 -20.70 7.29
C GLU A 144 -13.54 -21.02 8.78
N ALA A 145 -13.58 -19.99 9.63
CA ALA A 145 -13.50 -20.14 11.08
C ALA A 145 -14.43 -19.16 11.78
N HIS A 146 -15.04 -19.63 12.85
CA HIS A 146 -15.85 -18.80 13.72
C HIS A 146 -14.97 -18.11 14.76
N CYS A 147 -15.16 -16.80 14.96
CA CYS A 147 -14.39 -16.02 15.94
C CYS A 147 -15.13 -15.89 17.27
N GLU A 148 -14.76 -16.70 18.25
CA GLU A 148 -15.30 -16.62 19.61
C GLU A 148 -14.49 -15.64 20.46
N GLY A 149 -15.17 -14.76 21.21
CA GLY A 149 -14.53 -13.75 22.04
C GLY A 149 -14.53 -14.10 23.52
N GLU A 150 -13.35 -14.13 24.14
CA GLU A 150 -13.19 -14.25 25.59
C GLU A 150 -12.61 -12.95 26.18
N VAL A 151 -13.12 -12.51 27.32
CA VAL A 151 -12.57 -11.37 28.06
C VAL A 151 -11.56 -11.88 29.08
N SER A 152 -10.28 -11.62 28.86
CA SER A 152 -9.23 -11.94 29.84
C SER A 152 -9.41 -11.18 31.16
N GLU A 153 -8.78 -11.67 32.23
CA GLU A 153 -8.74 -11.03 33.55
C GLU A 153 -8.28 -9.57 33.53
N LYS A 154 -7.50 -9.18 32.51
CA LYS A 154 -7.00 -7.81 32.30
C LYS A 154 -7.94 -6.94 31.48
N GLY A 155 -9.15 -7.41 31.18
CA GLY A 155 -10.15 -6.73 30.36
C GLY A 155 -9.84 -6.68 28.87
N LEU A 156 -8.88 -7.49 28.38
CA LEU A 156 -8.56 -7.59 26.96
C LEU A 156 -9.41 -8.68 26.30
N ILE A 157 -9.98 -8.37 25.13
CA ILE A 157 -10.72 -9.34 24.31
C ILE A 157 -9.73 -10.20 23.52
N ILE A 158 -9.76 -11.49 23.82
CA ILE A 158 -9.07 -12.59 23.17
C ILE A 158 -10.03 -13.19 22.15
N ILE A 159 -9.52 -13.57 20.96
CA ILE A 159 -10.33 -14.19 19.91
C ILE A 159 -9.78 -15.58 19.65
N HIS A 160 -10.64 -16.58 19.81
CA HIS A 160 -10.38 -17.97 19.45
C HIS A 160 -11.01 -18.25 18.08
N PHE A 161 -10.31 -19.03 17.26
CA PHE A 161 -10.82 -19.51 15.99
C PHE A 161 -11.31 -20.93 16.22
N THR A 162 -12.61 -21.16 16.04
CA THR A 162 -13.28 -22.46 16.14
C THR A 162 -13.77 -22.95 14.78
#